data_AF-O04128-F1
#
_entry.id   AF-O04128-F1
#
_cell.length_a   1.000
_cell.length_b   1.000
_cell.length_c   1.000
_cell.angle_alpha   90.00
_cell.angle_beta   90.00
_cell.angle_gamma   90.00
#
_symmetry.space_group_name_H-M   'P 1'
#
loop_
_entity.id
_entity.type
_entity.pdbx_description
1 polymer ?
#
loop_
_entity_poly.entity_id
_entity_poly.type
_entity_poly.pdbx_seq_one_letter_code
_entity_poly.pdbx_strand_id
1 'polypeptide(L)' 'ALKQLSREQVQVATKFEIQRDESGTRTVCGRPEYVRACCEASLRRLGIDCIDLYYQHHIDTTIPIEETV' A
#
# COMPACT_ATOMS: atom_id res chain seq x y z
N ALA A 1 -18.85 -2.06 3.46
CA ALA A 1 -18.79 -0.64 3.80
C ALA A 1 -18.75 0.23 2.54
N LEU A 2 -17.61 0.32 1.82
CA LEU A 2 -17.48 1.25 0.68
C LEU A 2 -18.52 1.07 -0.44
N LYS A 3 -18.92 -0.17 -0.76
CA LYS A 3 -19.95 -0.45 -1.78
C LYS A 3 -21.35 0.10 -1.45
N GLN A 4 -21.61 0.51 -0.21
CA GLN A 4 -22.90 1.06 0.23
C GLN A 4 -22.91 2.60 0.28
N LEU A 5 -21.78 3.24 -0.08
CA LEU A 5 -21.60 4.69 -0.08
C LEU A 5 -21.22 5.14 -1.49
N SER A 6 -21.47 6.41 -1.81
CA SER A 6 -20.88 6.99 -3.02
C SER A 6 -19.36 7.12 -2.83
N ARG A 7 -18.56 6.66 -3.80
CA ARG A 7 -17.09 6.64 -3.70
C ARG A 7 -16.50 8.02 -3.42
N GLU A 8 -17.08 9.07 -3.99
CA GLU A 8 -16.59 10.44 -3.92
C GLU A 8 -16.81 11.11 -2.55
N GLN A 9 -17.69 10.53 -1.71
CA GLN A 9 -18.00 11.07 -0.39
C GLN A 9 -17.03 10.61 0.71
N VAL A 10 -16.11 9.71 0.39
CA VAL A 10 -15.20 9.09 1.35
C VAL A 10 -13.78 9.20 0.83
N GLN A 11 -12.84 9.69 1.65
CA GLN A 11 -11.42 9.58 1.36
C GLN A 11 -10.87 8.29 1.98
N VAL A 12 -10.26 7.45 1.16
CA VAL A 12 -9.64 6.19 1.54
C VAL A 12 -8.13 6.39 1.66
N ALA A 13 -7.64 6.32 2.89
CA ALA A 13 -6.22 6.24 3.19
C ALA A 13 -5.82 4.79 3.48
N THR A 14 -4.77 4.30 2.83
CA THR A 14 -4.17 2.99 3.14
C THR A 14 -2.66 3.05 2.97
N LYS A 15 -1.97 1.96 3.30
CA LYS A 15 -0.52 1.94 3.45
C LYS A 15 0.09 0.66 2.89
N PHE A 16 1.40 0.70 2.65
CA PHE A 16 2.24 -0.46 2.33
C PHE A 16 3.59 -0.35 3.03
N GLU A 17 4.32 -1.46 3.08
CA GLU A 17 5.70 -1.62 3.56
C GLU A 17 6.01 -3.08 3.97
N ILE A 18 5.08 -3.78 4.65
CA ILE A 18 5.40 -5.05 5.33
C ILE A 18 5.45 -6.20 4.34
N GLN A 19 6.63 -6.80 4.19
CA GLN A 19 6.78 -8.18 3.72
C GLN A 19 6.74 -9.16 4.88
N ARG A 20 6.30 -10.39 4.59
CA ARG A 20 6.41 -11.53 5.51
C ARG A 20 7.16 -12.64 4.80
N ASP A 21 8.19 -13.16 5.45
CA ASP A 21 8.86 -14.37 5.02
C ASP A 21 8.02 -15.62 5.36
N GLU A 22 8.50 -16.81 5.00
CA GLU A 22 7.85 -18.09 5.29
C GLU A 22 7.70 -18.33 6.81
N SER A 23 8.60 -17.76 7.61
CA SER A 23 8.60 -17.78 9.07
C SER A 23 7.54 -16.85 9.70
N GLY A 24 6.93 -15.97 8.90
CA GLY A 24 6.04 -14.90 9.36
C GLY A 24 6.77 -13.67 9.91
N THR A 25 8.10 -13.62 9.82
CA THR A 25 8.93 -12.47 10.19
C THR A 25 8.58 -11.30 9.30
N ARG A 26 8.37 -10.13 9.92
CA ARG A 26 8.03 -8.90 9.20
C ARG A 26 9.29 -8.14 8.83
N THR A 27 9.43 -7.80 7.55
CA THR A 27 10.46 -6.89 7.04
C THR A 27 9.80 -5.70 6.35
N VAL A 28 10.54 -4.61 6.21
CA VAL A 28 10.11 -3.40 5.51
C VAL A 28 10.69 -3.44 4.10
N CYS A 29 9.87 -3.15 3.08
CA CYS A 29 10.31 -3.08 1.70
C CYS A 29 9.72 -1.85 0.99
N GLY A 30 10.59 -0.99 0.47
CA GLY A 30 10.25 0.20 -0.30
C GLY A 30 10.46 0.07 -1.81
N ARG A 31 10.90 -1.10 -2.30
CA ARG A 31 11.27 -1.26 -3.71
C ARG A 31 10.07 -0.98 -4.65
N PRO A 32 10.26 -0.25 -5.76
CA PRO A 32 9.17 0.19 -6.63
C PRO A 32 8.23 -0.94 -7.10
N GLU A 33 8.75 -2.14 -7.37
CA GLU A 33 7.96 -3.29 -7.79
C GLU A 33 7.03 -3.76 -6.66
N TYR A 34 7.52 -3.72 -5.43
CA TYR A 34 6.75 -4.10 -4.25
C TYR A 34 5.68 -3.06 -3.92
N VAL A 35 6.01 -1.76 -4.03
CA VAL A 35 5.03 -0.66 -3.90
C VAL A 35 3.86 -0.86 -4.86
N ARG A 36 4.16 -1.13 -6.13
CA ARG A 36 3.13 -1.37 -7.16
C ARG A 36 2.28 -2.61 -6.82
N ALA A 37 2.91 -3.73 -6.48
CA ALA A 37 2.21 -4.95 -6.12
C ALA A 37 1.27 -4.75 -4.91
N CYS A 38 1.72 -4.01 -3.89
CA CYS A 38 0.90 -3.67 -2.74
C CYS A 38 -0.28 -2.75 -3.10
N CYS A 39 -0.07 -1.79 -4.01
CA CYS A 39 -1.11 -0.88 -4.47
C CYS A 39 -2.22 -1.64 -5.19
N GLU A 40 -1.86 -2.46 -6.19
CA GLU A 40 -2.79 -3.30 -6.94
C GLU A 40 -3.55 -4.27 -6.03
N ALA A 41 -2.87 -4.87 -5.06
CA ALA A 41 -3.50 -5.76 -4.09
C ALA A 41 -4.48 -5.01 -3.18
N SER A 42 -4.17 -3.77 -2.78
CA SER A 42 -5.07 -2.94 -1.98
C SER A 42 -6.31 -2.52 -2.77
N LEU A 43 -6.15 -2.06 -4.01
CA LEU A 43 -7.25 -1.74 -4.91
C LEU A 43 -8.20 -2.93 -5.08
N ARG A 44 -7.64 -4.12 -5.35
CA ARG A 44 -8.42 -5.36 -5.48
C ARG A 44 -9.16 -5.75 -4.21
N ARG A 45 -8.52 -5.66 -3.03
CA ARG A 45 -9.15 -5.99 -1.74
C ARG A 45 -10.25 -5.01 -1.37
N LEU A 46 -10.03 -3.72 -1.63
CA LEU A 46 -11.00 -2.66 -1.34
C LEU A 46 -12.13 -2.61 -2.38
N GLY A 47 -11.89 -3.15 -3.58
CA GLY A 47 -12.83 -3.12 -4.69
C GLY A 47 -13.07 -1.70 -5.21
N ILE A 48 -12.00 -0.91 -5.32
CA ILE A 48 -12.01 0.48 -5.80
C ILE A 48 -10.89 0.69 -6.82
N ASP A 49 -11.04 1.68 -7.69
CA ASP A 49 -10.09 1.95 -8.78
C ASP A 49 -9.01 2.98 -8.40
N CYS A 50 -9.20 3.71 -7.30
CA CYS A 50 -8.27 4.73 -6.83
C CYS A 50 -8.26 4.80 -5.30
N ILE A 51 -7.07 5.01 -4.74
CA ILE A 51 -6.80 5.30 -3.32
C ILE A 51 -6.49 6.80 -3.23
N ASP A 52 -7.19 7.54 -2.36
CA ASP A 52 -7.00 9.00 -2.26
C ASP A 52 -5.66 9.36 -1.61
N LEU A 53 -5.21 8.52 -0.67
CA LEU A 53 -3.96 8.74 0.04
C LEU A 53 -3.27 7.41 0.34
N TYR A 54 -2.08 7.24 -0.23
CA TYR A 54 -1.30 6.02 -0.14
C TYR A 54 0.03 6.27 0.55
N TYR A 55 0.24 5.67 1.71
CA TYR A 55 1.43 5.88 2.54
C TYR A 55 2.41 4.73 2.43
N GLN A 56 3.70 5.05 2.44
CA GLN A 56 4.69 4.16 3.02
C GLN A 56 4.52 4.18 4.55
N HIS A 57 4.19 3.05 5.17
CA HIS A 57 3.89 3.00 6.60
C HIS A 57 5.16 3.07 7.46
N HIS A 58 6.26 2.51 6.96
CA HIS A 58 7.60 2.58 7.55
C HIS A 58 8.65 2.69 6.44
N ILE A 59 9.69 3.50 6.65
CA ILE A 59 10.74 3.76 5.67
C ILE A 59 11.66 2.54 5.55
N ASP A 60 11.88 2.08 4.33
CA ASP A 60 12.93 1.13 4.00
C ASP A 60 14.27 1.87 3.94
N THR A 61 15.12 1.67 4.95
CA THR A 61 16.42 2.35 5.02
C THR A 61 17.51 1.68 4.18
N THR A 62 17.16 0.67 3.37
CA THR A 62 18.12 -0.05 2.50
C THR A 62 18.17 0.49 1.07
N ILE A 63 17.26 1.39 0.70
CA ILE A 63 17.22 2.08 -0.60
C ILE A 63 17.03 3.59 -0.40
N PRO A 64 17.42 4.45 -1.36
CA PRO A 64 17.04 5.85 -1.38
C PRO A 64 15.52 6.02 -1.40
N ILE A 65 14.98 7.02 -0.69
CA ILE A 65 13.54 7.25 -0.62
C ILE A 65 12.96 7.61 -1.99
N GLU A 66 13.75 8.27 -2.84
CA GLU A 66 13.42 8.66 -4.21
C GLU A 66 13.22 7.47 -5.14
N GLU A 67 13.66 6.26 -4.77
CA GLU A 67 13.32 5.04 -5.51
C GLU A 67 11.92 4.52 -5.14
N THR A 68 11.38 4.93 -3.98
CA THR A 68 10.05 4.53 -3.50
C THR A 68 8.95 5.46 -4.02
N VAL A 69 9.23 6.77 -4.16
CA VAL A 69 8.24 7.85 -4.43
C VAL A 69 8.53 8.67 -5.68
#